data_AF-A0A2V2DST8-F1
#
_entry.id   AF-A0A2V2DST8-F1
#
_cell.length_a   1.000
_cell.length_b   1.000
_cell.length_c   1.000
_cell.angle_alpha   90.00
_cell.angle_beta   90.00
_cell.angle_gamma   90.00
#
_symmetry.space_group_name_H-M   'P 1'
#
loop_
_entity.id
_entity.type
_entity.pdbx_description
1 polymer ?
#
loop_
_entity_poly.entity_id
_entity_poly.type
_entity_poly.pdbx_seq_one_letter_code
_entity_poly.pdbx_strand_id
1 'polypeptide(L)'
;MLEYGLIIGVVLYYFYTVTCIFFSVQIARLKGRKRGWGWLGLFLGLIGLIIVCFLPNAKGVTGETNPLKAAFRKVRGISPVATWIVVAGAVVVAGGALLGNRLTLYLENRAYVRELSDRKGDTQTVLSPSTIQGKVQAVCAGDGNNFAITESGDLYGWGSIDLSPLDESGRLYEKAEKIQVVGDT
;
A
#
# COMPACT_ATOMS: atom_id res chain seq x y z
N MET A 1 -2.52 -20.66 -5.08
CA MET A 1 -2.83 -19.57 -4.11
C MET A 1 -2.83 -18.19 -4.79
N LEU A 2 -1.79 -17.83 -5.56
CA LEU A 2 -1.71 -16.54 -6.29
C LEU A 2 -2.83 -16.31 -7.31
N GLU A 3 -3.21 -17.31 -8.10
CA GLU A 3 -4.29 -17.18 -9.11
C GLU A 3 -5.67 -16.94 -8.48
N TYR A 4 -5.98 -17.63 -7.39
CA TYR A 4 -7.22 -17.42 -6.63
C TYR A 4 -7.28 -16.02 -6.02
N GLY A 5 -6.15 -15.50 -5.51
CA GLY A 5 -6.06 -14.13 -5.00
C GLY A 5 -6.30 -13.08 -6.09
N LEU A 6 -5.77 -13.30 -7.30
CA LEU A 6 -5.99 -12.42 -8.45
C LEU A 6 -7.47 -12.40 -8.87
N ILE A 7 -8.10 -13.57 -8.99
CA ILE A 7 -9.51 -13.69 -9.38
C ILE A 7 -10.40 -12.98 -8.34
N ILE A 8 -10.17 -13.23 -7.06
CA ILE A 8 -10.91 -12.56 -5.98
C ILE A 8 -10.71 -11.04 -6.05
N GLY A 9 -9.47 -10.57 -6.26
CA GLY A 9 -9.17 -9.14 -6.41
C GLY A 9 -9.94 -8.50 -7.58
N VAL A 10 -9.99 -9.16 -8.74
CA VAL A 10 -10.74 -8.69 -9.91
C VAL A 10 -12.24 -8.65 -9.65
N VAL A 11 -12.80 -9.67 -9.00
CA VAL A 11 -14.23 -9.72 -8.66
C VAL A 11 -14.59 -8.61 -7.67
N LEU A 12 -13.77 -8.39 -6.65
CA LEU A 12 -13.97 -7.31 -5.67
C LEU A 12 -13.86 -5.93 -6.32
N TYR A 13 -12.90 -5.73 -7.23
CA TYR A 13 -12.75 -4.49 -7.99
C TYR A 13 -13.96 -4.23 -8.90
N TYR A 14 -14.44 -5.25 -9.60
CA TYR A 14 -15.65 -5.15 -10.43
C TYR A 14 -16.88 -4.80 -9.57
N PHE A 15 -17.05 -5.50 -8.44
CA PHE A 15 -18.15 -5.21 -7.52
C PHE A 15 -18.08 -3.77 -6.97
N TYR A 16 -16.88 -3.32 -6.59
CA TYR A 16 -16.63 -1.96 -6.13
C TYR A 16 -16.99 -0.90 -7.17
N THR A 17 -16.55 -1.07 -8.42
CA THR A 17 -16.83 -0.12 -9.51
C THR A 17 -18.32 -0.06 -9.86
N VAL A 18 -18.98 -1.21 -9.99
CA VAL A 18 -20.44 -1.29 -10.23
C VAL A 18 -21.21 -0.59 -9.11
N THR A 19 -20.81 -0.80 -7.86
CA THR A 19 -21.42 -0.16 -6.69
C THR A 19 -21.26 1.37 -6.73
N CYS A 20 -20.06 1.86 -7.04
CA CYS A 20 -19.80 3.30 -7.15
C CYS A 20 -20.66 3.95 -8.25
N ILE A 21 -20.80 3.30 -9.40
CA ILE A 21 -21.63 3.78 -10.50
C ILE A 21 -23.10 3.80 -10.11
N PHE A 22 -23.62 2.69 -9.56
CA PHE A 22 -25.01 2.56 -9.17
C PHE A 22 -25.42 3.70 -8.22
N PHE A 23 -24.67 3.89 -7.13
CA PHE A 23 -24.99 4.93 -6.16
C PHE A 23 -24.79 6.34 -6.72
N SER A 24 -23.75 6.57 -7.54
CA SER A 24 -23.54 7.88 -8.17
C SER A 24 -24.71 8.25 -9.09
N VAL A 25 -25.24 7.30 -9.86
CA VAL A 25 -26.43 7.53 -10.71
C VAL A 25 -27.67 7.83 -9.86
N GLN A 26 -27.91 7.07 -8.79
CA GLN A 26 -29.08 7.28 -7.93
C GLN A 26 -29.05 8.65 -7.24
N ILE A 27 -27.90 9.05 -6.69
CA ILE A 27 -27.74 10.34 -6.02
C ILE A 27 -27.82 11.50 -7.02
N ALA A 28 -27.25 11.35 -8.22
CA ALA A 28 -27.39 12.34 -9.28
C ALA A 28 -28.87 12.55 -9.67
N ARG A 29 -29.66 11.47 -9.76
CA ARG A 29 -31.11 11.54 -10.02
C ARG A 29 -31.85 12.25 -8.90
N LEU A 30 -31.59 11.91 -7.64
CA LEU A 30 -32.18 12.58 -6.48
C LEU A 30 -31.89 14.09 -6.45
N LYS A 31 -30.72 14.50 -6.95
CA LYS A 31 -30.31 15.91 -7.07
C LYS A 31 -30.84 16.62 -8.32
N GLY A 32 -31.65 15.95 -9.15
CA GLY A 32 -32.17 16.50 -10.40
C GLY A 32 -31.10 16.72 -11.48
N ARG A 33 -30.00 15.98 -11.44
CA ARG A 33 -28.90 16.06 -12.41
C ARG A 33 -29.09 15.05 -13.56
N LYS A 34 -28.53 15.37 -14.73
CA LYS A 34 -28.52 14.47 -15.89
C LYS A 34 -27.78 13.17 -15.54
N ARG A 35 -28.16 12.05 -16.19
CA ARG A 35 -27.53 10.72 -16.02
C ARG A 35 -26.00 10.74 -16.19
N GLY A 36 -25.47 11.68 -16.96
CA GLY A 36 -24.04 11.93 -17.16
C GLY A 36 -23.22 12.02 -15.86
N TRP A 37 -23.79 12.61 -14.81
CA TRP A 37 -23.09 12.80 -13.53
C TRP A 37 -22.83 11.49 -12.77
N GLY A 38 -23.60 10.43 -13.05
CA GLY A 38 -23.37 9.12 -12.44
C GLY A 38 -22.12 8.41 -12.93
N TRP A 39 -21.60 8.77 -14.11
CA TRP A 39 -20.37 8.19 -14.66
C TRP A 39 -19.11 8.63 -13.92
N LEU A 40 -19.17 9.67 -13.08
CA LEU A 40 -18.04 10.02 -12.19
C LEU A 40 -17.67 8.84 -11.27
N GLY A 41 -18.63 8.01 -10.87
CA GLY A 41 -18.38 6.80 -10.09
C GLY A 41 -17.63 5.71 -10.86
N LEU A 42 -17.66 5.70 -12.20
CA LEU A 42 -16.85 4.78 -13.03
C LEU A 42 -15.39 5.25 -13.08
N PHE A 43 -15.17 6.54 -13.41
CA PHE A 43 -13.83 7.06 -13.69
C PHE A 43 -13.03 7.41 -12.43
N LEU A 44 -13.72 7.79 -11.35
CA LEU A 44 -13.10 8.26 -10.10
C LEU A 44 -13.43 7.36 -8.90
N GLY A 45 -14.17 6.25 -9.11
CA GLY A 45 -14.55 5.32 -8.04
C GLY A 45 -15.26 6.03 -6.87
N LEU A 46 -14.76 5.78 -5.65
CA LEU A 46 -15.25 6.39 -4.42
C LEU A 46 -15.13 7.92 -4.42
N ILE A 47 -14.08 8.48 -5.04
CA ILE A 47 -13.91 9.94 -5.14
C ILE A 47 -15.06 10.53 -5.97
N GLY A 48 -15.41 9.87 -7.08
CA GLY A 48 -16.54 10.27 -7.92
C GLY A 48 -17.87 10.22 -7.17
N LEU A 49 -18.10 9.16 -6.40
CA LEU A 49 -19.28 9.03 -5.54
C LEU A 49 -19.35 10.15 -4.50
N ILE A 50 -18.23 10.47 -3.83
CA ILE A 50 -18.14 11.56 -2.86
C ILE A 50 -18.45 12.91 -3.53
N ILE A 51 -17.87 13.20 -4.70
CA ILE A 51 -18.16 14.43 -5.44
C ILE A 51 -19.66 14.55 -5.69
N VAL A 52 -20.31 13.47 -6.15
CA VAL A 52 -21.76 13.47 -6.43
C VAL A 52 -22.59 13.69 -5.16
N CYS A 53 -22.19 13.15 -4.01
CA CYS A 53 -22.84 13.42 -2.72
C CYS A 53 -22.87 14.92 -2.38
N PHE A 54 -21.78 15.63 -2.63
CA PHE A 54 -21.62 17.05 -2.29
C PHE A 54 -22.08 18.03 -3.38
N LEU A 55 -22.54 17.55 -4.53
CA LEU A 55 -23.14 18.42 -5.55
C LEU A 55 -24.38 19.15 -5.03
N PRO A 56 -24.56 20.44 -5.39
CA PRO A 56 -25.77 21.18 -5.05
C PRO A 56 -26.98 20.64 -5.83
N ASN A 57 -28.16 20.73 -5.22
CA ASN A 57 -29.43 20.40 -5.85
C ASN A 57 -29.66 21.25 -7.11
N ALA A 58 -30.32 20.67 -8.12
CA ALA A 58 -30.85 21.43 -9.24
C ALA A 58 -31.98 22.38 -8.77
N LYS A 59 -32.24 23.44 -9.54
CA LYS A 59 -33.35 24.36 -9.28
C LYS A 59 -34.66 23.57 -9.17
N GLY A 60 -35.44 23.83 -8.12
CA GLY A 60 -36.73 23.18 -7.85
C GLY A 60 -36.66 21.90 -7.01
N VAL A 61 -35.47 21.35 -6.73
CA VAL A 61 -35.31 20.19 -5.84
C VAL A 61 -35.10 20.68 -4.40
N THR A 62 -36.11 20.46 -3.56
CA THR A 62 -36.11 20.81 -2.13
C THR A 62 -35.76 19.62 -1.25
N GLY A 63 -35.29 19.89 -0.03
CA GLY A 63 -34.89 18.84 0.93
C GLY A 63 -33.43 18.41 0.85
N GLU A 64 -33.00 17.65 1.88
CA GLU A 64 -31.65 17.11 1.97
C GLU A 64 -31.53 15.84 1.12
N THR A 65 -30.69 15.90 0.08
CA THR A 65 -30.45 14.82 -0.88
C THR A 65 -29.10 14.15 -0.68
N ASN A 66 -28.22 14.71 0.16
CA ASN A 66 -26.92 14.12 0.47
C ASN A 66 -27.10 13.05 1.57
N PRO A 67 -26.92 11.76 1.25
CA PRO A 67 -27.11 10.68 2.21
C PRO A 67 -26.11 10.75 3.36
N LEU A 68 -24.89 11.26 3.13
CA LEU A 68 -23.90 11.46 4.18
C LEU A 68 -24.36 12.54 5.16
N LYS A 69 -24.84 13.69 4.67
CA LYS A 69 -25.40 14.73 5.54
C LYS A 69 -26.61 14.23 6.33
N ALA A 70 -27.48 13.45 5.69
CA ALA A 70 -28.62 12.83 6.36
C ALA A 70 -28.20 11.84 7.46
N ALA A 71 -27.16 11.02 7.20
CA ALA A 71 -26.59 10.09 8.17
C ALA A 71 -25.88 10.82 9.31
N PHE A 72 -25.03 11.80 9.02
CA PHE A 72 -24.35 12.61 10.04
C PHE A 72 -25.33 13.39 10.92
N ARG A 73 -26.49 13.82 10.39
CA ARG A 73 -27.54 14.44 11.20
C ARG A 73 -28.18 13.48 12.20
N LYS A 74 -28.22 12.16 11.91
CA LYS A 74 -28.65 11.14 12.87
C LYS A 74 -27.60 10.85 13.94
N VAL A 75 -26.33 11.07 13.64
CA VAL A 75 -25.21 11.02 14.60
C VAL A 75 -25.20 12.33 15.40
N ARG A 76 -26.22 12.53 16.24
CA ARG A 76 -26.37 13.76 17.04
C ARG A 76 -25.45 13.69 18.27
N GLY A 77 -24.65 14.73 18.50
CA GLY A 77 -23.93 14.94 19.76
C GLY A 77 -22.40 14.91 19.71
N ILE A 78 -21.78 14.58 18.57
CA ILE A 78 -20.31 14.58 18.44
C ILE A 78 -19.86 15.97 17.96
N SER A 79 -19.06 16.66 18.77
CA SER A 79 -18.50 17.96 18.39
C SER A 79 -17.54 17.81 17.20
N PRO A 80 -17.36 18.85 16.36
CA PRO A 80 -16.37 18.82 15.28
C PRO A 80 -14.96 18.44 15.78
N VAL A 81 -14.61 18.87 16.99
CA VAL A 81 -13.34 18.53 17.66
C VAL A 81 -13.25 17.03 17.97
N ALA A 82 -14.30 16.44 18.54
CA ALA A 82 -14.33 15.01 18.83
C ALA A 82 -14.23 14.17 17.54
N THR A 83 -14.87 14.60 16.45
CA THR A 83 -14.73 13.97 15.13
C THR A 83 -13.28 14.00 14.65
N TRP A 84 -12.60 15.15 14.74
CA TRP A 84 -11.19 15.28 14.34
C TRP A 84 -10.26 14.44 15.22
N ILE A 85 -10.51 14.33 16.52
CA ILE A 85 -9.74 13.47 17.43
C ILE A 85 -9.88 12.00 17.03
N VAL A 86 -11.09 11.53 16.73
CA VAL A 86 -11.32 10.14 16.31
C VAL A 86 -10.65 9.85 14.97
N VAL A 87 -10.74 10.76 14.00
CA VAL A 87 -10.06 10.63 12.69
C VAL A 87 -8.54 10.60 12.87
N ALA A 88 -7.98 11.52 13.65
CA ALA A 88 -6.55 11.55 13.93
C ALA A 88 -6.08 10.26 14.63
N GLY A 89 -6.84 9.78 15.63
CA GLY A 89 -6.57 8.52 16.30
C GLY A 89 -6.60 7.32 15.35
N ALA A 90 -7.60 7.26 14.47
CA ALA A 90 -7.69 6.21 13.45
C ALA A 90 -6.52 6.24 12.46
N VAL A 91 -6.06 7.43 12.04
CA VAL A 91 -4.88 7.58 11.19
C VAL A 91 -3.61 7.13 11.91
N VAL A 92 -3.44 7.46 13.18
CA VAL A 92 -2.30 7.01 13.98
C VAL A 92 -2.30 5.49 14.15
N VAL A 93 -3.46 4.90 14.44
CA VAL A 93 -3.59 3.44 14.58
C VAL A 93 -3.35 2.73 13.25
N ALA A 94 -3.93 3.22 12.14
CA ALA A 94 -3.72 2.65 10.82
C ALA A 94 -2.26 2.82 10.36
N GLY A 95 -1.67 4.00 10.56
CA GLY A 95 -0.26 4.26 10.30
C GLY A 95 0.65 3.35 11.14
N GLY A 96 0.35 3.20 12.43
CA GLY A 96 1.05 2.29 13.33
C GLY A 96 0.90 0.82 12.93
N ALA A 97 -0.27 0.37 12.47
CA ALA A 97 -0.47 -0.99 11.97
C ALA A 97 0.26 -1.25 10.65
N LEU A 98 0.33 -0.24 9.77
CA LEU A 98 1.04 -0.32 8.49
C LEU A 98 2.57 -0.22 8.64
N LEU A 99 3.04 0.51 9.65
CA LEU A 99 4.47 0.83 9.85
C LEU A 99 5.10 0.16 11.07
N GLY A 100 4.33 -0.47 11.96
CA GLY A 100 4.76 -0.85 13.31
C GLY A 100 6.00 -1.74 13.34
N ASN A 101 6.03 -2.79 12.52
CA ASN A 101 7.21 -3.64 12.42
C ASN A 101 8.25 -3.09 11.41
N ARG A 102 7.81 -2.27 10.45
CA ARG A 102 8.67 -1.76 9.37
C ARG A 102 9.60 -0.64 9.83
N LEU A 103 9.12 0.23 10.71
CA LEU A 103 9.86 1.39 11.18
C LEU A 103 11.01 0.99 12.12
N THR A 104 10.75 0.09 13.06
CA THR A 104 11.77 -0.39 14.01
C THR A 104 12.89 -1.10 13.27
N LEU A 105 12.55 -2.02 12.37
CA LEU A 105 13.52 -2.71 11.51
C LEU A 105 14.32 -1.73 10.62
N TYR A 106 13.66 -0.73 10.04
CA TYR A 106 14.33 0.30 9.25
C TYR A 106 15.35 1.08 10.09
N LEU A 107 15.00 1.44 11.33
CA LEU A 107 15.90 2.17 12.23
C LEU A 107 17.09 1.31 12.67
N GLU A 108 16.88 0.04 13.00
CA GLU A 108 17.94 -0.91 13.35
C GLU A 108 18.91 -1.13 12.18
N ASN A 109 18.39 -1.37 10.97
CA ASN A 109 19.21 -1.52 9.77
C ASN A 109 20.05 -0.26 9.49
N ARG A 110 19.47 0.94 9.66
CA ARG A 110 20.18 2.21 9.49
C ARG A 110 21.29 2.40 10.53
N ALA A 111 21.07 1.99 11.77
CA ALA A 111 22.09 2.03 12.82
C ALA A 111 23.24 1.06 12.52
N TYR A 112 22.92 -0.16 12.10
CA TYR A 112 23.91 -1.17 11.75
C TYR A 112 24.80 -0.75 10.56
N VAL A 113 24.21 -0.19 9.49
CA VAL A 113 24.98 0.33 8.33
C VAL A 113 25.96 1.43 8.74
N ARG A 114 25.56 2.31 9.67
CA ARG A 114 26.46 3.35 10.20
C ARG A 114 27.63 2.73 10.95
N GLU A 115 27.36 1.80 11.86
CA GLU A 115 28.41 1.12 12.65
C GLU A 115 29.38 0.31 11.76
N LEU A 116 28.87 -0.32 10.69
CA LEU A 116 29.70 -0.99 9.67
C LEU A 116 30.56 0.00 8.88
N SER A 117 29.97 1.11 8.45
CA SER A 117 30.67 2.16 7.71
C SER A 117 31.81 2.74 8.55
N ASP A 118 31.56 3.01 9.83
CA ASP A 118 32.58 3.52 10.75
C ASP A 118 33.72 2.51 10.97
N ARG A 119 33.42 1.20 10.94
CA ARG A 119 34.44 0.14 11.05
C ARG A 119 35.26 -0.07 9.79
N LYS A 120 34.65 -0.02 8.59
CA LYS A 120 35.32 -0.35 7.31
C LYS A 120 35.84 0.88 6.55
N GLY A 121 35.45 2.09 6.94
CA GLY A 121 35.95 3.34 6.35
C GLY A 121 35.32 3.73 5.01
N ASP A 122 34.36 2.96 4.48
CA ASP A 122 33.61 3.29 3.27
C ASP A 122 32.22 2.63 3.26
N THR A 123 31.17 3.43 3.04
CA THR A 123 29.77 3.00 2.96
C THR A 123 29.48 2.20 1.68
N GLN A 124 30.16 2.48 0.56
CA GLN A 124 29.88 1.81 -0.72
C GLN A 124 30.30 0.33 -0.70
N THR A 125 31.43 0.04 -0.05
CA THR A 125 31.94 -1.33 0.16
C THR A 125 31.02 -2.16 1.06
N VAL A 126 30.23 -1.52 1.93
CA VAL A 126 29.30 -2.21 2.86
C VAL A 126 28.00 -2.64 2.18
N LEU A 127 27.59 -2.02 1.08
CA LEU A 127 26.33 -2.34 0.39
C LEU A 127 26.45 -3.44 -0.67
N SER A 128 27.68 -3.89 -0.94
CA SER A 128 27.99 -4.93 -1.92
C SER A 128 28.46 -6.20 -1.19
N PRO A 129 27.82 -7.37 -1.41
CA PRO A 129 28.23 -8.60 -0.76
C PRO A 129 29.65 -8.96 -1.18
N SER A 130 30.47 -9.38 -0.22
CA SER A 130 31.85 -9.78 -0.48
C SER A 130 31.98 -11.19 -1.07
N THR A 131 30.94 -12.03 -0.98
CA THR A 131 30.96 -13.41 -1.51
C THR A 131 29.54 -13.94 -1.75
N ILE A 132 29.30 -14.50 -2.95
CA ILE A 132 28.15 -15.37 -3.29
C ILE A 132 28.71 -16.79 -3.45
N GLN A 133 28.06 -17.79 -2.86
CA GLN A 133 28.52 -19.17 -3.00
C GLN A 133 28.05 -19.74 -4.35
N GLY A 134 28.99 -20.20 -5.16
CA GLY A 134 28.71 -20.81 -6.46
C GLY A 134 28.89 -19.86 -7.65
N LYS A 135 28.75 -20.41 -8.86
CA LYS A 135 28.90 -19.66 -10.11
C LYS A 135 27.61 -18.92 -10.43
N VAL A 136 27.69 -17.59 -10.52
CA VAL A 136 26.55 -16.74 -10.84
C VAL A 136 26.19 -16.90 -12.32
N GLN A 137 24.93 -17.21 -12.58
CA GLN A 137 24.35 -17.33 -13.92
C GLN A 137 23.73 -16.01 -14.39
N ALA A 138 23.05 -15.29 -13.49
CA ALA A 138 22.38 -14.02 -13.81
C ALA A 138 22.34 -13.07 -12.62
N VAL A 139 22.32 -11.76 -12.90
CA VAL A 139 22.20 -10.70 -11.89
C VAL A 139 21.12 -9.71 -12.34
N CYS A 140 20.30 -9.24 -11.40
CA CYS A 140 19.31 -8.19 -11.60
C CYS A 140 19.49 -7.11 -10.52
N ALA A 141 19.49 -5.84 -10.92
CA ALA A 141 19.58 -4.69 -10.02
C ALA A 141 18.38 -3.77 -10.24
N GLY A 142 17.70 -3.42 -9.15
CA GLY A 142 16.69 -2.36 -9.08
C GLY A 142 17.23 -1.14 -8.32
N ASP A 143 16.35 -0.19 -7.98
CA ASP A 143 16.73 1.11 -7.38
C ASP A 143 17.51 1.02 -6.05
N GLY A 144 17.34 -0.07 -5.31
CA GLY A 144 18.12 -0.35 -4.11
C GLY A 144 18.30 -1.84 -3.82
N ASN A 145 17.77 -2.72 -4.67
CA ASN A 145 17.64 -4.15 -4.41
C ASN A 145 18.37 -4.91 -5.51
N ASN A 146 19.16 -5.89 -5.12
CA ASN A 146 19.96 -6.66 -6.05
C ASN A 146 19.69 -8.14 -5.82
N PHE A 147 19.66 -8.88 -6.91
CA PHE A 147 19.44 -10.31 -6.91
C PHE A 147 20.46 -11.01 -7.81
N ALA A 148 20.88 -12.20 -7.43
CA ALA A 148 21.68 -13.08 -8.27
C ALA A 148 21.12 -14.49 -8.26
N ILE A 149 21.17 -15.18 -9.39
CA ILE A 149 20.83 -16.60 -9.51
C ILE A 149 22.12 -17.35 -9.87
N THR A 150 22.43 -18.43 -9.15
CA THR A 150 23.57 -19.32 -9.47
C THR A 150 23.19 -20.38 -10.50
N GLU A 151 24.18 -21.01 -11.13
CA GLU A 151 23.95 -22.16 -12.02
C GLU A 151 23.29 -23.36 -11.32
N SER A 152 23.37 -23.44 -9.98
CA SER A 152 22.64 -24.43 -9.17
C SER A 152 21.18 -24.06 -8.92
N GLY A 153 20.72 -22.91 -9.41
CA GLY A 153 19.37 -22.39 -9.20
C GLY A 153 19.20 -21.60 -7.91
N ASP A 154 20.25 -21.32 -7.13
CA ASP A 154 20.10 -20.59 -5.88
C ASP A 154 19.89 -19.09 -6.14
N LEU A 155 18.80 -18.54 -5.62
CA LEU A 155 18.49 -17.12 -5.64
C LEU A 155 19.05 -16.44 -4.40
N TYR A 156 19.91 -15.47 -4.62
CA TYR A 156 20.50 -14.60 -3.62
C TYR A 156 19.93 -13.20 -3.72
N GLY A 157 19.84 -12.49 -2.58
CA GLY A 157 19.49 -11.08 -2.55
C GLY A 157 20.30 -10.26 -1.57
N TRP A 158 20.53 -8.99 -1.92
CA TRP A 158 21.16 -7.99 -1.07
C TRP A 158 20.66 -6.57 -1.40
N GLY A 159 20.95 -5.61 -0.52
CA GLY A 159 20.46 -4.24 -0.63
C GLY A 159 19.17 -4.01 0.17
N SER A 160 18.32 -3.09 -0.27
CA SER A 160 17.09 -2.65 0.41
C SER A 160 15.90 -3.60 0.16
N ILE A 161 16.11 -4.91 0.29
CA ILE A 161 15.03 -5.89 0.08
C ILE A 161 13.94 -5.59 1.10
N ASP A 162 12.84 -5.06 0.61
CA ASP A 162 11.68 -4.76 1.42
C ASP A 162 11.15 -6.09 1.99
N LEU A 163 11.44 -6.31 3.28
CA LEU A 163 10.57 -7.05 4.21
C LEU A 163 10.59 -8.57 4.11
N SER A 164 11.72 -9.22 4.43
CA SER A 164 11.69 -10.60 4.93
C SER A 164 12.25 -10.70 6.35
N PRO A 165 11.75 -11.63 7.19
CA PRO A 165 12.22 -11.80 8.55
C PRO A 165 13.70 -12.15 8.52
N LEU A 166 14.48 -11.35 9.21
CA LEU A 166 15.90 -11.54 9.46
C LEU A 166 16.17 -13.00 9.88
N ASP A 167 17.24 -13.60 9.36
CA ASP A 167 17.89 -14.70 10.06
C ASP A 167 18.32 -14.23 11.47
N GLU A 168 18.65 -15.16 12.37
CA GLU A 168 19.06 -14.86 13.75
C GLU A 168 20.26 -13.89 13.85
N SER A 169 20.91 -13.55 12.74
CA SER A 169 22.05 -12.65 12.67
C SER A 169 21.74 -11.23 12.18
N GLY A 170 20.61 -11.01 11.49
CA GLY A 170 20.05 -9.68 11.19
C GLY A 170 20.83 -8.80 10.20
N ARG A 171 21.66 -9.37 9.31
CA ARG A 171 22.68 -8.59 8.56
C ARG A 171 22.74 -8.96 7.07
N LEU A 172 22.00 -8.24 6.22
CA LEU A 172 21.97 -8.45 4.76
C LEU A 172 23.08 -7.74 3.96
N TYR A 173 23.76 -6.77 4.58
CA TYR A 173 24.71 -5.92 3.86
C TYR A 173 26.10 -6.55 3.76
N GLU A 174 26.47 -7.42 4.70
CA GLU A 174 27.79 -8.05 4.69
C GLU A 174 27.86 -9.30 3.78
N LYS A 175 26.74 -10.00 3.59
CA LYS A 175 26.62 -11.25 2.83
C LYS A 175 25.29 -11.30 2.09
N ALA A 176 25.30 -11.85 0.88
CA ALA A 176 24.07 -12.12 0.16
C ALA A 176 23.33 -13.28 0.83
N GLU A 177 22.03 -13.11 1.11
CA GLU A 177 21.20 -14.15 1.69
C GLU A 177 20.66 -15.06 0.59
N LYS A 178 20.66 -16.38 0.82
CA LYS A 178 19.98 -17.34 -0.05
C LYS A 178 18.49 -17.30 0.25
N ILE A 179 17.72 -16.72 -0.67
CA ILE A 179 16.27 -16.54 -0.56
C ILE A 179 15.53 -17.83 -0.89
N GLN A 180 15.92 -18.52 -1.96
CA GLN A 180 15.23 -19.72 -2.44
C GLN A 180 16.08 -20.52 -3.43
N VAL A 181 15.75 -21.81 -3.64
CA VAL A 181 16.18 -22.59 -4.80
C VAL A 181 15.15 -22.44 -5.93
N VAL A 182 15.53 -21.80 -7.02
CA VAL A 182 14.79 -21.72 -8.28
C VAL A 182 15.15 -22.97 -9.09
N GLY A 183 14.50 -24.11 -8.81
CA GLY A 183 14.83 -25.32 -9.58
C GLY A 183 14.24 -26.67 -9.18
N ASP A 184 13.58 -26.83 -8.03
CA ASP A 184 12.94 -28.12 -7.70
C ASP A 184 11.46 -28.13 -8.10
N THR A 185 11.21 -28.45 -9.38
CA THR A 185 9.94 -29.04 -9.85
C THR A 185 10.20 -30.41 -10.42
#